data_AF-A0A3D3L6J7-F1
#
_entry.id   AF-A0A3D3L6J7-F1
#
_cell.length_a   1.000
_cell.length_b   1.000
_cell.length_c   1.000
_cell.angle_alpha   90.00
_cell.angle_beta   90.00
_cell.angle_gamma   90.00
#
_symmetry.space_group_name_H-M   'P 1'
#
loop_
_entity.id
_entity.type
_entity.pdbx_description
1 polymer ?
#
loop_
_entity_poly.entity_id
_entity_poly.type
_entity_poly.pdbx_seq_one_letter_code
_entity_poly.pdbx_strand_id
1 'polypeptide(L)'
;MTLKLKALLLALGMVVIFIAAHDLVLEIGPRQPTPQEAGLAWLKSEYRIPDESFEKIKALHEEYFSRCDAMCAQMLAARGTAPRVPTRNVPAENVRLMRQRAEAAGRAREKALCESCLETMVSHLETVAALMTEGQGERFLKDLLPDLVNPRELQELRAQTRPVQ
;
A
#
# COMPACT_ATOMS: atom_id res chain seq x y z
N MET A 1 -3.00 37.73 51.55
CA MET A 1 -3.00 37.48 50.08
C MET A 1 -4.12 38.26 49.43
N THR A 2 -3.83 39.07 48.42
CA THR A 2 -4.84 39.84 47.68
C THR A 2 -5.69 38.91 46.79
N LEU A 3 -6.96 39.27 46.56
CA LEU A 3 -7.90 38.49 45.74
C LEU A 3 -7.33 38.17 44.34
N LYS A 4 -6.55 39.11 43.79
CA LYS A 4 -5.85 38.98 42.49
C LYS A 4 -4.83 37.85 42.48
N LEU A 5 -4.09 37.65 43.57
CA LEU A 5 -3.08 36.58 43.67
C LEU A 5 -3.74 35.19 43.73
N LYS A 6 -4.88 35.06 44.42
CA LYS A 6 -5.66 33.81 44.43
C LYS A 6 -6.22 33.47 43.04
N ALA A 7 -6.74 34.46 42.33
CA ALA A 7 -7.25 34.29 40.97
C ALA A 7 -6.14 33.87 39.98
N LEU A 8 -4.95 34.47 40.10
CA LEU A 8 -3.79 34.10 39.28
C LEU A 8 -3.36 32.65 39.51
N LEU A 9 -3.27 32.21 40.77
CA LEU A 9 -2.88 30.84 41.13
C LEU A 9 -3.90 29.81 40.64
N LEU A 10 -5.20 30.11 40.73
CA LEU A 10 -6.26 29.26 40.19
C LEU A 10 -6.20 29.14 38.67
N ALA A 11 -5.98 30.24 37.97
CA ALA A 11 -5.83 30.23 36.52
C ALA A 11 -4.60 29.41 36.09
N LEU A 12 -3.47 29.59 36.76
CA LEU A 12 -2.25 28.83 36.48
C LEU A 12 -2.46 27.32 36.75
N GLY A 13 -3.13 26.98 37.85
CA GLY A 13 -3.49 25.60 38.18
C GLY A 13 -4.38 24.95 37.12
N MET A 14 -5.38 25.68 36.60
CA MET A 14 -6.23 25.18 35.51
C MET A 14 -5.45 24.95 34.22
N VAL A 15 -4.53 25.84 33.86
CA VAL A 15 -3.67 25.68 32.68
C VAL A 15 -2.77 24.45 32.83
N VAL A 16 -2.16 24.26 34.00
CA VAL A 16 -1.31 23.09 34.27
C VAL A 16 -2.11 21.78 34.19
N ILE A 17 -3.32 21.75 34.77
CA ILE A 17 -4.20 20.58 34.69
C ILE A 17 -4.62 20.31 33.24
N PHE A 18 -4.93 21.35 32.47
CA PHE A 18 -5.30 21.20 31.06
C PHE A 18 -4.14 20.64 30.23
N ILE A 19 -2.92 21.15 30.42
CA ILE A 19 -1.72 20.64 29.74
C ILE A 19 -1.46 19.19 30.14
N ALA A 20 -1.47 18.88 31.45
CA ALA A 20 -1.26 17.52 31.93
C ALA A 20 -2.32 16.53 31.42
N ALA A 21 -3.59 16.94 31.34
CA ALA A 21 -4.66 16.12 30.78
C ALA A 21 -4.51 15.92 29.27
N HIS A 22 -4.08 16.96 28.55
CA HIS A 22 -3.80 16.87 27.11
C HIS A 22 -2.64 15.92 26.83
N ASP A 23 -1.53 16.05 27.54
CA ASP A 23 -0.36 15.17 27.40
C ASP A 23 -0.70 13.73 27.76
N LEU A 24 -1.50 13.52 28.82
CA LEU A 24 -2.01 12.21 29.19
C LEU A 24 -2.90 11.59 28.10
N VAL A 25 -3.73 12.39 27.43
CA VAL A 25 -4.56 11.94 26.30
C VAL A 25 -3.70 11.62 25.07
N LEU A 26 -2.60 12.34 24.84
CA LEU A 26 -1.68 12.02 23.75
C LEU A 26 -0.86 10.74 24.03
N GLU A 27 -0.47 10.51 25.28
CA GLU A 27 0.33 9.36 25.69
C GLU A 27 -0.51 8.07 25.79
N ILE A 28 -1.74 8.18 26.32
CA ILE A 28 -2.68 7.06 26.44
C ILE A 28 -3.57 6.92 25.19
N GLY A 29 -3.56 7.92 24.30
CA GLY A 29 -4.38 7.96 23.10
C GLY A 29 -4.22 6.68 22.29
N PRO A 30 -5.33 6.07 21.80
CA PRO A 30 -5.25 4.84 21.04
C PRO A 30 -4.37 5.07 19.82
N ARG A 31 -3.42 4.16 19.60
CA ARG A 31 -2.56 4.18 18.41
C ARG A 31 -3.45 4.25 17.17
N GLN A 32 -3.15 5.19 16.28
CA GLN A 32 -3.82 5.27 14.98
C GLN A 32 -3.57 3.96 14.21
N PRO A 33 -4.62 3.33 13.65
CA PRO A 33 -4.46 2.11 12.87
C PRO A 33 -3.59 2.38 11.64
N THR A 34 -2.77 1.40 11.26
CA THR A 34 -2.08 1.46 9.97
C THR A 34 -3.11 1.39 8.84
N PRO A 35 -2.77 1.82 7.61
CA PRO A 35 -3.69 1.67 6.48
C PRO A 35 -4.17 0.23 6.26
N GLN A 36 -3.30 -0.76 6.55
CA GLN A 36 -3.62 -2.18 6.45
C GLN A 36 -4.66 -2.59 7.50
N GLU A 37 -4.49 -2.16 8.76
CA GLU A 37 -5.44 -2.42 9.84
C GLU A 37 -6.78 -1.73 9.59
N ALA A 38 -6.75 -0.49 9.11
CA ALA A 38 -7.95 0.24 8.71
C ALA A 38 -8.68 -0.46 7.55
N GLY A 39 -7.94 -0.95 6.55
CA GLY A 39 -8.48 -1.72 5.43
C GLY A 39 -9.13 -3.03 5.87
N LEU A 40 -8.49 -3.80 6.77
CA LEU A 40 -9.05 -5.02 7.34
C LEU A 40 -10.30 -4.74 8.20
N ALA A 41 -10.29 -3.66 8.99
CA ALA A 41 -11.44 -3.24 9.79
C ALA A 41 -12.63 -2.87 8.90
N TRP A 42 -12.38 -2.11 7.82
CA TRP A 42 -13.38 -1.80 6.80
C TRP A 42 -13.90 -3.09 6.17
N LEU A 43 -13.02 -3.98 5.69
CA LEU A 43 -13.37 -5.23 5.02
C LEU A 43 -14.30 -6.10 5.88
N LYS A 44 -13.98 -6.24 7.17
CA LYS A 44 -14.81 -6.99 8.13
C LYS A 44 -16.22 -6.41 8.23
N SER A 45 -16.31 -5.09 8.37
CA SER A 45 -17.58 -4.40 8.57
C SER A 45 -18.44 -4.38 7.29
N GLU A 46 -17.82 -4.14 6.14
CA GLU A 46 -18.48 -3.97 4.84
C GLU A 46 -19.08 -5.28 4.31
N TYR A 47 -18.35 -6.37 4.48
CA TYR A 47 -18.75 -7.71 4.01
C TYR A 47 -19.29 -8.60 5.13
N ARG A 48 -19.48 -8.04 6.34
CA ARG A 48 -20.04 -8.72 7.53
C ARG A 48 -19.35 -10.07 7.79
N ILE A 49 -18.02 -10.06 7.76
CA ILE A 49 -17.21 -11.28 7.85
C ILE A 49 -17.26 -11.81 9.29
N PRO A 50 -17.62 -13.09 9.51
CA PRO A 50 -17.59 -13.72 10.82
C PRO A 50 -16.19 -13.70 11.44
N ASP A 51 -16.10 -13.64 12.76
CA ASP A 51 -14.82 -13.57 13.47
C ASP A 51 -13.86 -14.70 13.10
N GLU A 52 -14.37 -15.93 12.94
CA GLU A 52 -13.54 -17.09 12.57
C GLU A 52 -12.91 -16.95 11.17
N SER A 53 -13.67 -16.44 10.20
CA SER A 53 -13.18 -16.20 8.83
C SER A 53 -12.26 -15.01 8.81
N PHE A 54 -12.56 -13.98 9.60
CA PHE A 54 -11.76 -12.77 9.69
C PHE A 54 -10.36 -13.06 10.22
N GLU A 55 -10.20 -13.90 11.25
CA GLU A 55 -8.87 -14.27 11.75
C GLU A 55 -8.04 -15.02 10.69
N LYS A 56 -8.67 -15.88 9.88
CA LYS A 56 -8.01 -16.54 8.75
C LYS A 56 -7.58 -15.54 7.67
N ILE A 57 -8.47 -14.60 7.34
CA ILE A 57 -8.19 -13.53 6.36
C ILE A 57 -7.06 -12.61 6.84
N LYS A 58 -6.98 -12.33 8.14
CA LYS A 58 -5.89 -11.52 8.73
C LYS A 58 -4.53 -12.20 8.53
N ALA A 59 -4.45 -13.50 8.82
CA ALA A 59 -3.23 -14.27 8.62
C ALA A 59 -2.80 -14.31 7.14
N LEU A 60 -3.76 -14.49 6.22
CA LEU A 60 -3.48 -14.41 4.77
C LEU A 60 -2.95 -13.03 4.35
N HIS A 61 -3.50 -11.94 4.90
CA HIS A 61 -3.04 -10.59 4.57
C HIS A 61 -1.61 -10.32 5.06
N GLU A 62 -1.27 -10.76 6.28
CA GLU A 62 0.07 -10.58 6.82
C GLU A 62 1.13 -11.24 5.93
N GLU A 63 0.89 -12.49 5.53
CA GLU A 63 1.77 -13.21 4.61
C GLU A 63 1.84 -12.53 3.23
N TYR A 64 0.69 -12.15 2.68
CA TYR A 64 0.59 -11.50 1.38
C TYR A 64 1.37 -10.17 1.34
N PHE A 65 1.25 -9.32 2.37
CA PHE A 65 1.93 -8.02 2.38
C PHE A 65 3.45 -8.15 2.41
N SER A 66 4.00 -9.11 3.17
CA SER A 66 5.44 -9.37 3.13
C SER A 66 5.93 -9.74 1.73
N ARG A 67 5.11 -10.50 0.97
CA ARG A 67 5.44 -10.89 -0.40
C ARG A 67 5.29 -9.71 -1.38
N CYS A 68 4.25 -8.92 -1.22
CA CYS A 68 3.99 -7.71 -2.00
C CYS A 68 5.18 -6.74 -1.89
N ASP A 69 5.66 -6.46 -0.68
CA ASP A 69 6.81 -5.57 -0.45
C ASP A 69 8.07 -6.08 -1.13
N ALA A 70 8.32 -7.39 -1.09
CA ALA A 70 9.46 -8.00 -1.77
C ALA A 70 9.38 -7.87 -3.29
N MET A 71 8.19 -7.98 -3.89
CA MET A 71 7.99 -7.79 -5.33
C MET A 71 8.14 -6.32 -5.73
N CYS A 72 7.62 -5.40 -4.91
CA CYS A 72 7.81 -3.95 -5.09
C CYS A 72 9.29 -3.57 -5.09
N ALA A 73 10.08 -4.10 -4.16
CA ALA A 73 11.52 -3.89 -4.12
C ALA A 73 12.22 -4.41 -5.39
N GLN A 74 11.80 -5.57 -5.91
CA GLN A 74 12.34 -6.13 -7.15
C GLN A 74 12.00 -5.30 -8.40
N MET A 75 10.78 -4.78 -8.48
CA MET A 75 10.37 -3.87 -9.58
C MET A 75 11.17 -2.58 -9.56
N LEU A 76 11.34 -1.97 -8.38
CA LEU A 76 12.17 -0.78 -8.20
C LEU A 76 13.63 -1.03 -8.58
N ALA A 77 14.19 -2.19 -8.22
CA ALA A 77 15.53 -2.57 -8.62
C ALA A 77 15.65 -2.73 -10.14
N ALA A 78 14.66 -3.36 -10.80
CA ALA A 78 14.64 -3.52 -12.26
C ALA A 78 14.58 -2.17 -13.00
N ARG A 79 13.88 -1.18 -12.42
CA ARG A 79 13.73 0.18 -12.96
C ARG A 79 14.94 1.09 -12.69
N GLY A 80 15.54 0.99 -11.50
CA GLY A 80 16.47 1.99 -10.97
C GLY A 80 17.96 1.73 -11.20
N THR A 81 18.37 0.53 -11.61
CA THR A 81 19.81 0.25 -11.80
C THR A 81 20.26 0.55 -13.21
N ALA A 82 21.02 1.65 -13.38
CA ALA A 82 21.81 1.85 -14.59
C ALA A 82 22.73 0.63 -14.79
N PRO A 83 22.70 -0.03 -15.95
CA PRO A 83 23.40 -1.29 -16.11
C PRO A 83 24.91 -1.07 -16.02
N ARG A 84 25.55 -1.86 -15.15
CA ARG A 84 26.99 -1.83 -14.96
C ARG A 84 27.65 -2.53 -16.13
N VAL A 85 28.09 -1.75 -17.11
CA VAL A 85 28.77 -2.25 -18.32
C VAL A 85 30.28 -2.02 -18.22
N PRO A 86 31.13 -2.98 -18.63
CA PRO A 86 32.56 -2.78 -18.70
C PRO A 86 32.90 -1.65 -19.68
N THR A 87 33.72 -0.70 -19.25
CA THR A 87 34.13 0.44 -20.10
C THR A 87 35.61 0.41 -20.47
N ARG A 88 36.43 -0.37 -19.75
CA ARG A 88 37.88 -0.43 -19.95
C ARG A 88 38.21 -1.25 -21.20
N ASN A 89 38.97 -0.65 -22.12
CA ASN A 89 39.41 -1.27 -23.37
C ASN A 89 38.25 -1.75 -24.28
N VAL A 90 37.05 -1.19 -24.10
CA VAL A 90 35.88 -1.49 -24.94
C VAL A 90 35.55 -0.26 -25.79
N PRO A 91 35.39 -0.40 -27.11
CA PRO A 91 34.95 0.72 -27.96
C PRO A 91 33.65 1.35 -27.47
N ALA A 92 33.56 2.68 -27.53
CA ALA A 92 32.43 3.44 -26.98
C ALA A 92 31.06 3.01 -27.57
N GLU A 93 31.03 2.63 -28.84
CA GLU A 93 29.83 2.10 -29.50
C GLU A 93 29.34 0.79 -28.87
N ASN A 94 30.26 -0.12 -28.55
CA ASN A 94 29.93 -1.38 -27.89
C ASN A 94 29.41 -1.14 -26.46
N VAL A 95 29.99 -0.19 -25.74
CA VAL A 95 29.50 0.22 -24.41
C VAL A 95 28.07 0.75 -24.50
N ARG A 96 27.77 1.59 -25.50
CA ARG A 96 26.42 2.12 -25.74
C ARG A 96 25.42 1.01 -26.07
N LEU A 97 25.79 0.08 -26.94
CA LEU A 97 24.94 -1.06 -27.31
C LEU A 97 24.67 -1.98 -26.11
N MET A 98 25.70 -2.27 -25.28
CA MET A 98 25.54 -3.05 -24.05
C MET A 98 24.59 -2.36 -23.07
N ARG A 99 24.72 -1.03 -22.89
CA ARG A 99 23.82 -0.25 -22.04
C ARG A 99 22.37 -0.33 -22.53
N GLN A 100 22.14 -0.12 -23.82
CA GLN A 100 20.80 -0.21 -24.42
C GLN A 100 20.17 -1.59 -24.24
N ARG A 101 20.93 -2.67 -24.44
CA ARG A 101 20.43 -4.04 -24.24
C ARG A 101 20.08 -4.30 -22.78
N ALA A 102 20.92 -3.85 -21.86
CA ALA A 102 20.69 -4.08 -20.45
C ALA A 102 19.53 -3.23 -19.90
N GLU A 103 19.33 -2.00 -20.41
CA GLU A 103 18.12 -1.20 -20.15
C GLU A 103 16.85 -1.88 -20.70
N ALA A 104 16.90 -2.42 -21.92
CA ALA A 104 15.79 -3.17 -22.50
C ALA A 104 15.45 -4.43 -21.69
N ALA A 105 16.48 -5.16 -21.23
CA ALA A 105 16.31 -6.32 -20.35
C ALA A 105 15.72 -5.93 -18.99
N GLY A 106 16.15 -4.79 -18.42
CA GLY A 106 15.58 -4.24 -17.18
C GLY A 106 14.08 -3.95 -17.32
N ARG A 107 13.68 -3.26 -18.40
CA ARG A 107 12.25 -2.99 -18.70
C ARG A 107 11.44 -4.26 -18.91
N ALA A 108 11.99 -5.25 -19.60
CA ALA A 108 11.32 -6.53 -19.80
C ALA A 108 11.12 -7.28 -18.47
N ARG A 109 12.13 -7.26 -17.59
CA ARG A 109 12.05 -7.85 -16.25
C ARG A 109 11.04 -7.12 -15.36
N GLU A 110 11.04 -5.78 -15.37
CA GLU A 110 10.06 -4.97 -14.64
C GLU A 110 8.63 -5.34 -15.07
N LYS A 111 8.38 -5.41 -16.38
CA LYS A 111 7.08 -5.81 -16.93
C LYS A 111 6.64 -7.19 -16.45
N ALA A 112 7.52 -8.19 -16.50
CA ALA A 112 7.22 -9.54 -16.03
C ALA A 112 6.92 -9.58 -14.52
N LEU A 113 7.61 -8.77 -13.71
CA LEU A 113 7.34 -8.64 -12.29
C LEU A 113 5.98 -7.97 -12.02
N CYS A 114 5.62 -6.94 -12.80
CA CYS A 114 4.29 -6.32 -12.73
C CYS A 114 3.17 -7.33 -13.04
N GLU A 115 3.33 -8.14 -14.08
CA GLU A 115 2.37 -9.18 -14.45
C GLU A 115 2.20 -10.22 -13.33
N SER A 116 3.31 -10.72 -12.78
CA SER A 116 3.30 -11.65 -11.64
C SER A 116 2.68 -11.03 -10.38
N CYS A 117 2.88 -9.73 -10.15
CA CYS A 117 2.29 -9.00 -9.03
C CYS A 117 0.76 -8.97 -9.15
N LEU A 118 0.26 -8.65 -10.34
CA LEU A 118 -1.18 -8.64 -10.62
C LEU A 118 -1.81 -10.02 -10.44
N GLU A 119 -1.18 -11.06 -10.96
CA GLU A 119 -1.66 -12.44 -10.81
C GLU A 119 -1.73 -12.86 -9.33
N THR A 120 -0.70 -12.54 -8.55
CA THR A 120 -0.66 -12.80 -7.11
C THR A 120 -1.74 -12.01 -6.35
N MET A 121 -1.97 -10.75 -6.72
CA MET A 121 -3.04 -9.92 -6.16
C MET A 121 -4.42 -10.52 -6.42
N VAL A 122 -4.71 -10.92 -7.66
CA VAL A 122 -6.00 -11.53 -8.02
C VAL A 122 -6.21 -12.83 -7.24
N SER A 123 -5.20 -13.71 -7.19
CA SER A 123 -5.28 -14.96 -6.44
C SER A 123 -5.50 -14.74 -4.93
N HIS A 124 -4.88 -13.71 -4.34
CA HIS A 124 -5.13 -13.32 -2.95
C HIS A 124 -6.58 -12.90 -2.73
N LEU A 125 -7.14 -12.06 -3.61
CA LEU A 125 -8.54 -11.65 -3.52
C LEU A 125 -9.51 -12.83 -3.64
N GLU A 126 -9.26 -13.76 -4.56
CA GLU A 126 -10.06 -14.98 -4.70
C GLU A 126 -10.01 -15.86 -3.44
N THR A 127 -8.83 -16.00 -2.83
CA THR A 127 -8.66 -16.75 -1.58
C THR A 127 -9.40 -16.09 -0.41
N VAL A 128 -9.37 -14.76 -0.32
CA VAL A 128 -10.13 -13.99 0.68
C VAL A 128 -11.63 -14.15 0.44
N ALA A 129 -12.09 -14.07 -0.80
CA ALA A 129 -13.48 -14.23 -1.18
C ALA A 129 -14.04 -15.61 -0.78
N ALA A 130 -13.24 -16.67 -0.94
CA ALA A 130 -13.61 -18.04 -0.57
C ALA A 130 -13.83 -18.24 0.94
N LEU A 131 -13.30 -17.36 1.79
CA LEU A 131 -13.50 -17.39 3.24
C LEU A 131 -14.71 -16.55 3.70
N MET A 132 -15.33 -15.81 2.79
CA MET A 132 -16.50 -14.99 3.10
C MET A 132 -17.79 -15.83 3.13
N THR A 133 -18.83 -15.26 3.72
CA THR A 133 -20.17 -15.86 3.74
C THR A 133 -20.78 -15.89 2.34
N GLU A 134 -21.81 -16.73 2.17
CA GLU A 134 -22.48 -16.95 0.88
C GLU A 134 -22.91 -15.62 0.23
N GLY A 135 -22.54 -15.43 -1.04
CA GLY A 135 -22.78 -14.22 -1.82
C GLY A 135 -21.87 -13.02 -1.50
N GLN A 136 -21.22 -12.96 -0.33
CA GLN A 136 -20.31 -11.84 -0.01
C GLN A 136 -18.99 -11.93 -0.77
N GLY A 137 -18.44 -13.13 -0.98
CA GLY A 137 -17.23 -13.32 -1.78
C GLY A 137 -17.40 -12.87 -3.23
N GLU A 138 -18.52 -13.20 -3.85
CA GLU A 138 -18.84 -12.78 -5.22
C GLU A 138 -18.99 -11.26 -5.32
N ARG A 139 -19.69 -10.65 -4.36
CA ARG A 139 -19.82 -9.20 -4.26
C ARG A 139 -18.46 -8.53 -4.09
N PHE A 140 -17.63 -9.04 -3.18
CA PHE A 140 -16.28 -8.53 -2.93
C PHE A 140 -15.42 -8.52 -4.20
N LEU A 141 -15.39 -9.63 -4.94
CA LEU A 141 -14.64 -9.70 -6.19
C LEU A 141 -15.20 -8.74 -7.25
N LYS A 142 -16.52 -8.62 -7.35
CA LYS A 142 -17.17 -7.68 -8.26
C LYS A 142 -16.82 -6.23 -7.95
N ASP A 143 -16.72 -5.88 -6.66
CA ASP A 143 -16.42 -4.53 -6.22
C ASP A 143 -14.94 -4.17 -6.44
N LEU A 144 -13.99 -5.10 -6.18
CA LEU A 144 -12.55 -4.79 -6.17
C LEU A 144 -11.80 -5.11 -7.46
N LEU A 145 -12.13 -6.20 -8.17
CA LEU A 145 -11.36 -6.63 -9.34
C LEU A 145 -11.32 -5.59 -10.49
N PRO A 146 -12.42 -4.89 -10.82
CA PRO A 146 -12.39 -3.90 -11.91
C PRO A 146 -11.35 -2.80 -11.68
N ASP A 147 -11.28 -2.27 -10.46
CA ASP A 147 -10.35 -1.20 -10.11
C ASP A 147 -8.91 -1.70 -9.99
N LEU A 148 -8.70 -2.97 -9.62
CA LEU A 148 -7.38 -3.59 -9.57
C LEU A 148 -6.79 -3.87 -10.96
N VAL A 149 -7.56 -4.56 -11.82
CA VAL A 149 -7.07 -5.05 -13.13
C VAL A 149 -7.03 -3.93 -14.16
N ASN A 150 -7.93 -2.96 -14.03
CA ASN A 150 -8.04 -1.84 -14.97
C ASN A 150 -8.35 -0.55 -14.21
N PRO A 151 -7.37 0.04 -13.50
CA PRO A 151 -7.60 1.24 -12.69
C PRO A 151 -8.14 2.40 -13.53
N ARG A 152 -9.02 3.20 -12.93
CA ARG A 152 -9.73 4.29 -13.63
C ARG A 152 -8.81 5.26 -14.32
N GLU A 153 -7.67 5.59 -13.74
CA GLU A 153 -6.67 6.49 -14.31
C GLU A 153 -6.16 5.96 -15.65
N LEU A 154 -5.92 4.64 -15.76
CA LEU A 154 -5.55 4.02 -17.03
C LEU A 154 -6.70 4.02 -18.03
N GLN A 155 -7.95 3.86 -17.58
CA GLN A 155 -9.12 3.97 -18.44
C GLN A 155 -9.26 5.38 -19.01
N GLU A 156 -9.11 6.40 -18.16
CA GLU A 156 -9.17 7.81 -18.54
C GLU A 156 -8.05 8.18 -19.51
N LEU A 157 -6.81 7.75 -19.23
CA LEU A 157 -5.67 7.93 -20.12
C LEU A 157 -5.93 7.33 -21.51
N ARG A 158 -6.45 6.10 -21.57
CA ARG A 158 -6.81 5.44 -22.85
C ARG A 158 -7.95 6.14 -23.56
N ALA A 159 -8.95 6.63 -22.83
CA ALA A 159 -10.07 7.39 -23.41
C ALA A 159 -9.60 8.73 -24.00
N GLN A 160 -8.57 9.35 -23.42
CA GLN A 160 -7.96 10.60 -23.89
C GLN A 160 -6.99 10.38 -25.07
N THR A 161 -6.37 9.20 -25.18
CA THR A 161 -5.54 8.84 -26.34
C THR A 161 -6.45 8.42 -27.50
N ARG A 162 -6.84 9.39 -28.34
CA ARG A 162 -7.54 9.12 -29.61
C ARG A 162 -6.72 8.08 -30.40
N PRO A 163 -7.33 7.01 -30.96
CA PRO A 163 -6.60 6.06 -31.78
C PRO A 163 -5.94 6.82 -32.94
N VAL A 164 -4.64 6.59 -33.12
CA VAL A 164 -3.94 7.00 -34.35
C VAL A 164 -4.59 6.20 -35.48
N GLN A 165 -5.47 6.86 -36.23
CA GLN A 165 -5.98 6.36 -37.51
C GLN A 165 -4.89 6.45 -38.56
#